data_AF-A0AAV3ZMX0-F1
#
_entry.id   AF-A0AAV3ZMX0-F1
#
_cell.length_a   1.000
_cell.length_b   1.000
_cell.length_c   1.000
_cell.angle_alpha   90.00
_cell.angle_beta   90.00
_cell.angle_gamma   90.00
#
_symmetry.space_group_name_H-M   'P 1'
#
loop_
_entity.id
_entity.type
_entity.pdbx_description
1 polymer ?
#
loop_
_entity_poly.entity_id
_entity_poly.type
_entity_poly.pdbx_seq_one_letter_code
_entity_poly.pdbx_strand_id
1 'polypeptide(L)'
;MAYFFNIVDVACLAAHVVFKTKFPDHPLSGKDSRSHFIRSVASGLAQAQLFRRQEIPTLSLYLKETISISIASLDQNKSTRQTRKGLPQPSTPQSKSKAGSKSSTPQEEKMPKSQSATPFATPQKIKKQQQRCRNCPWKKDRKVTTTCIKCGQFVCSDHRHFVCSDCIDASNVTSN
;
A
#
# COMPACT_ATOMS: atom_id res chain seq x y z
N MET A 1 -11.92 2.09 21.16
CA MET A 1 -11.11 2.09 19.92
C MET A 1 -10.10 3.22 19.82
N ALA A 2 -10.42 4.49 20.10
CA ALA A 2 -9.47 5.62 19.96
C ALA A 2 -8.03 5.35 20.50
N TYR A 3 -7.91 4.88 21.76
CA TYR A 3 -6.62 4.56 22.36
C TYR A 3 -5.78 3.53 21.57
N PHE A 4 -6.41 2.55 20.92
CA PHE A 4 -5.70 1.54 20.12
C PHE A 4 -5.00 2.17 18.90
N PHE A 5 -5.70 3.05 18.18
CA PHE A 5 -5.10 3.76 17.04
C PHE A 5 -3.98 4.70 17.49
N ASN A 6 -4.16 5.42 18.61
CA ASN A 6 -3.11 6.27 19.19
C ASN A 6 -1.85 5.46 19.55
N ILE A 7 -2.01 4.25 20.12
CA ILE A 7 -0.90 3.34 20.43
C ILE A 7 -0.18 2.90 19.15
N VAL A 8 -0.93 2.54 18.10
CA VAL A 8 -0.35 2.16 16.80
C VAL A 8 0.41 3.32 16.15
N ASP A 9 -0.11 4.54 16.19
CA ASP A 9 0.56 5.73 15.64
C ASP A 9 1.85 6.09 16.38
N VAL A 10 1.83 6.07 17.72
CA VAL A 10 3.01 6.33 18.55
C VAL A 10 4.07 5.24 18.34
N ALA A 11 3.66 3.97 18.27
CA ALA A 11 4.57 2.86 17.97
C ALA A 11 5.20 2.98 16.56
N CYS A 12 4.41 3.35 15.54
CA CYS A 12 4.91 3.60 14.19
C CYS A 12 5.90 4.77 14.14
N LEU A 13 5.66 5.84 14.89
CA LEU A 13 6.57 6.98 15.00
C LEU A 13 7.89 6.60 15.69
N ALA A 14 7.82 5.93 16.85
CA ALA A 14 9.01 5.47 17.57
C ALA A 14 9.86 4.51 16.70
N ALA A 15 9.22 3.55 16.03
CA ALA A 15 9.89 2.63 15.12
C ALA A 15 10.54 3.36 13.92
N HIS A 16 9.93 4.44 13.41
CA HIS A 16 10.50 5.23 12.32
C HIS A 16 11.75 6.02 12.75
N VAL A 17 11.79 6.53 13.98
CA VAL A 17 12.98 7.20 14.56
C VAL A 17 14.12 6.21 14.77
N VAL A 18 13.82 5.02 15.31
CA VAL A 18 14.80 3.92 15.45
C VAL A 18 15.29 3.42 14.09
N PHE A 19 14.44 3.42 13.06
CA PHE A 19 14.81 3.08 11.69
C PHE A 19 15.76 4.12 11.08
N LYS A 20 15.44 5.42 11.16
CA LYS A 20 16.31 6.49 10.62
C LYS A 20 17.67 6.56 11.31
N THR A 21 17.73 6.36 12.63
CA THR A 21 19.01 6.34 13.38
C THR A 21 19.88 5.14 13.07
N LYS A 22 19.30 3.99 12.68
CA LYS A 22 20.07 2.81 12.24
C LYS A 22 20.42 2.79 10.76
N PHE A 23 19.66 3.51 9.92
CA PHE A 23 19.82 3.51 8.46
C PHE A 23 19.74 4.94 7.88
N PRO A 24 20.74 5.80 8.14
CA PRO A 24 20.73 7.19 7.70
C PRO A 24 20.66 7.31 6.16
N ASP A 25 21.46 6.52 5.45
CA ASP A 25 21.57 6.52 3.98
C ASP A 25 20.45 5.74 3.28
N HIS A 26 19.36 5.38 3.96
CA HIS A 26 18.28 4.64 3.33
C HIS A 26 17.61 5.51 2.26
N PRO A 27 17.39 5.03 1.02
CA PRO A 27 16.83 5.81 -0.10
C PRO A 27 15.35 6.20 0.06
N LEU A 28 14.80 6.06 1.27
CA LEU A 28 13.51 6.62 1.68
C LEU A 28 13.68 7.90 2.50
N SER A 29 14.88 8.45 2.67
CA SER A 29 15.14 9.67 3.44
C SER A 29 14.70 10.93 2.69
N GLY A 30 13.39 11.15 2.62
CA GLY A 30 12.76 12.32 2.00
C GLY A 30 11.45 12.73 2.69
N LYS A 31 10.69 13.62 2.05
CA LYS A 31 9.42 14.17 2.58
C LYS A 31 8.44 13.07 2.97
N ASP A 32 8.28 12.05 2.12
CA ASP A 32 7.39 10.90 2.34
C ASP A 32 8.04 9.72 3.09
N SER A 33 9.18 9.95 3.74
CA SER A 33 9.93 8.92 4.49
C SER A 33 9.08 8.09 5.45
N ARG A 34 8.23 8.75 6.25
CA ARG A 34 7.28 8.09 7.17
C ARG A 34 6.25 7.27 6.40
N SER A 35 5.70 7.80 5.31
CA SER A 35 4.67 7.17 4.49
C SER A 35 5.17 5.87 3.84
N HIS A 36 6.39 5.87 3.28
CA HIS A 36 6.98 4.66 2.71
C HIS A 36 7.41 3.66 3.77
N PHE A 37 7.92 4.12 4.93
CA PHE A 37 8.21 3.24 6.07
C PHE A 37 6.95 2.51 6.57
N ILE A 38 5.85 3.24 6.81
CA ILE A 38 4.58 2.66 7.28
C ILE A 38 4.02 1.67 6.24
N ARG A 39 4.05 2.01 4.94
CA ARG A 39 3.66 1.05 3.86
C ARG A 39 4.52 -0.21 3.91
N SER A 40 5.83 -0.10 4.08
CA SER A 40 6.73 -1.25 4.15
C SER A 40 6.45 -2.15 5.36
N VAL A 41 6.23 -1.55 6.54
CA VAL A 41 5.88 -2.29 7.78
C VAL A 41 4.51 -2.95 7.64
N ALA A 42 3.48 -2.23 7.19
CA ALA A 42 2.13 -2.77 7.01
C ALA A 42 2.10 -3.93 6.01
N SER A 43 2.81 -3.81 4.88
CA SER A 43 2.94 -4.89 3.91
C SER A 43 3.68 -6.11 4.47
N GLY A 44 4.75 -5.92 5.25
CA GLY A 44 5.48 -7.03 5.89
C GLY A 44 4.62 -7.78 6.92
N LEU A 45 3.85 -7.05 7.73
CA LEU A 45 2.90 -7.64 8.68
C LEU A 45 1.75 -8.38 7.95
N ALA A 46 1.28 -7.85 6.82
CA ALA A 46 0.27 -8.49 5.99
C ALA A 46 0.80 -9.75 5.27
N GLN A 47 2.05 -9.76 4.79
CA GLN A 47 2.62 -10.87 4.00
C GLN A 47 2.48 -12.22 4.72
N ALA A 48 2.78 -12.27 6.03
CA ALA A 48 2.67 -13.48 6.86
C ALA A 48 1.22 -13.93 7.16
N GLN A 49 0.21 -13.12 6.81
CA GLN A 49 -1.22 -13.48 6.86
C GLN A 49 -1.78 -13.80 5.46
N LEU A 50 -1.23 -13.16 4.42
CA LEU A 50 -1.60 -13.41 3.02
C LEU A 50 -1.21 -14.83 2.59
N PHE A 51 0.01 -15.29 2.91
CA PHE A 51 0.45 -16.68 2.65
C PHE A 51 -0.52 -17.72 3.27
N ARG A 52 -0.78 -17.65 4.58
CA ARG A 52 -1.72 -18.55 5.28
C ARG A 52 -3.16 -18.50 4.75
N ARG A 53 -3.56 -17.41 4.10
CA ARG A 53 -4.87 -17.31 3.43
C ARG A 53 -4.88 -17.95 2.04
N GLN A 54 -3.74 -18.00 1.36
CA GLN A 54 -3.59 -18.64 0.05
C GLN A 54 -3.77 -20.17 0.13
N GLU A 55 -3.37 -20.76 1.26
CA GLU A 55 -3.52 -22.20 1.59
C GLU A 55 -4.99 -22.64 1.73
N ILE A 56 -5.94 -21.72 1.94
CA ILE A 56 -7.35 -22.05 2.20
C ILE A 56 -8.01 -22.57 0.91
N PRO A 57 -8.47 -23.84 0.84
CA PRO A 57 -9.00 -24.42 -0.40
C PRO A 57 -10.28 -23.72 -0.87
N THR A 58 -11.16 -23.33 0.06
CA THR A 58 -12.44 -22.66 -0.20
C THR A 58 -12.35 -21.18 -0.58
N LEU A 59 -11.16 -20.56 -0.53
CA LEU A 59 -10.99 -19.17 -0.94
C LEU A 59 -11.16 -19.03 -2.47
N SER A 60 -11.88 -17.99 -2.92
CA SER A 60 -12.19 -17.82 -4.34
C SER A 60 -10.93 -17.59 -5.20
N LEU A 61 -10.98 -18.05 -6.45
CA LEU A 61 -9.85 -17.99 -7.38
C LEU A 61 -9.33 -16.55 -7.57
N TYR A 62 -10.24 -15.58 -7.74
CA TYR A 62 -9.90 -14.16 -7.85
C TYR A 62 -9.15 -13.63 -6.62
N LEU A 63 -9.51 -14.07 -5.40
CA LEU A 63 -8.81 -13.67 -4.18
C LEU A 63 -7.44 -14.36 -4.07
N LYS A 64 -7.31 -15.64 -4.47
CA LYS A 64 -6.02 -16.33 -4.55
C LYS A 64 -5.06 -15.67 -5.54
N GLU A 65 -5.55 -15.26 -6.70
CA GLU A 65 -4.80 -14.51 -7.73
C GLU A 65 -4.41 -13.11 -7.24
N THR A 66 -5.33 -12.36 -6.62
CA THR A 66 -5.03 -11.05 -6.02
C THR A 66 -3.97 -11.17 -4.92
N ILE A 67 -4.01 -12.25 -4.12
CA ILE A 67 -3.02 -12.55 -3.08
C ILE A 67 -1.65 -12.88 -3.69
N SER A 68 -1.57 -13.74 -4.72
CA SER A 68 -0.29 -14.10 -5.34
C SER A 68 0.39 -12.92 -6.04
N ILE A 69 -0.36 -12.08 -6.75
CA ILE A 69 0.12 -10.82 -7.34
C ILE A 69 0.65 -9.88 -6.24
N SER A 70 -0.09 -9.76 -5.13
CA SER A 70 0.33 -8.93 -3.99
C SER A 70 1.64 -9.42 -3.37
N ILE A 71 1.78 -10.74 -3.16
CA ILE A 71 2.99 -11.36 -2.59
C ILE A 71 4.20 -11.17 -3.53
N ALA A 72 4.05 -11.46 -4.82
CA ALA A 72 5.12 -11.31 -5.80
C ALA A 72 5.65 -9.86 -5.87
N SER A 73 4.75 -8.88 -5.76
CA SER A 73 5.09 -7.45 -5.70
C SER A 73 5.94 -7.07 -4.48
N LEU A 74 5.84 -7.79 -3.36
CA LEU A 74 6.64 -7.55 -2.16
C LEU A 74 8.05 -8.15 -2.25
N ASP A 75 8.20 -9.31 -2.87
CA ASP A 75 9.51 -9.98 -2.97
C ASP A 75 10.41 -9.34 -4.03
N GLN A 76 9.86 -8.73 -5.08
CA GLN A 76 10.63 -7.84 -5.98
C GLN A 76 11.28 -6.68 -5.20
N ASN A 77 10.58 -6.10 -4.23
CA ASN A 77 11.10 -5.04 -3.36
C ASN A 77 12.16 -5.54 -2.34
N LYS A 78 12.27 -6.85 -2.10
CA LYS A 78 13.41 -7.43 -1.34
C LYS A 78 14.66 -7.53 -2.19
N SER A 79 14.53 -7.87 -3.48
CA SER A 79 15.68 -8.03 -4.39
C SER A 79 16.53 -6.77 -4.49
N THR A 80 15.89 -5.60 -4.66
CA THR A 80 16.56 -4.28 -4.69
C THR A 80 17.34 -3.95 -3.40
N ARG A 81 17.05 -4.61 -2.28
CA ARG A 81 17.81 -4.48 -1.02
C ARG A 81 19.01 -5.42 -0.92
N GLN A 82 19.07 -6.52 -1.68
CA GLN A 82 20.12 -7.54 -1.54
C GLN A 82 21.40 -7.25 -2.34
N THR A 83 21.36 -6.38 -3.35
CA THR A 83 22.54 -6.01 -4.16
C THR A 83 23.58 -5.18 -3.38
N ARG A 84 23.26 -4.71 -2.16
CA ARG A 84 24.25 -4.14 -1.21
C ARG A 84 24.55 -5.13 -0.09
N LYS A 85 25.35 -6.16 -0.41
CA LYS A 85 25.95 -7.06 0.60
C LYS A 85 26.85 -6.25 1.54
N GLY A 86 26.70 -6.43 2.86
CA GLY A 86 27.70 -5.97 3.83
C GLY A 86 27.17 -5.33 5.11
N LEU A 87 26.45 -6.07 5.96
CA LEU A 87 26.46 -5.83 7.42
C LEU A 87 26.10 -7.11 8.20
N PRO A 88 26.66 -7.37 9.39
CA PRO A 88 26.50 -8.65 10.09
C PRO A 88 25.16 -8.83 10.82
N GLN A 89 24.88 -10.07 11.24
CA GLN A 89 23.81 -10.36 12.20
C GLN A 89 24.15 -9.81 13.59
N PRO A 90 23.17 -9.28 14.36
CA PRO A 90 23.38 -8.94 15.75
C PRO A 90 23.45 -10.20 16.62
N SER A 91 24.58 -10.41 17.29
CA SER A 91 24.74 -11.45 18.31
C SER A 91 23.93 -11.12 19.58
N THR A 92 23.66 -12.15 20.39
CA THR A 92 22.82 -12.10 21.58
C THR A 92 23.32 -11.11 22.65
N PRO A 93 22.43 -10.36 23.34
CA PRO A 93 22.82 -9.51 24.46
C PRO A 93 23.11 -10.33 25.72
N GLN A 94 24.33 -10.25 26.26
CA GLN A 94 24.64 -10.69 27.62
C GLN A 94 24.33 -9.58 28.65
N SER A 95 23.91 -10.00 29.84
CA SER A 95 23.52 -9.12 30.94
C SER A 95 24.70 -8.42 31.62
N LYS A 96 24.51 -7.16 32.05
CA LYS A 96 25.18 -6.58 33.22
C LYS A 96 24.37 -5.37 33.74
N SER A 97 24.48 -5.12 35.04
CA SER A 97 23.54 -4.32 35.82
C SER A 97 24.21 -3.25 36.68
N LYS A 98 23.56 -2.08 36.85
CA LYS A 98 23.64 -1.21 38.06
C LYS A 98 22.48 -0.20 38.07
N ALA A 99 22.33 0.55 39.17
CA ALA A 99 21.04 1.10 39.60
C ALA A 99 21.07 2.56 40.10
N GLY A 100 19.87 3.18 40.10
CA GLY A 100 19.51 4.43 40.79
C GLY A 100 19.79 5.74 40.03
N SER A 101 19.25 6.91 40.43
CA SER A 101 18.07 7.20 41.29
C SER A 101 17.82 8.72 41.37
N LYS A 102 16.53 9.16 41.41
CA LYS A 102 16.07 10.56 41.68
C LYS A 102 16.43 11.62 40.59
N SER A 103 15.92 12.87 40.58
CA SER A 103 14.57 13.46 40.81
C SER A 103 14.63 15.01 40.72
N SER A 104 13.79 15.70 39.92
CA SER A 104 13.30 17.10 40.16
C SER A 104 12.50 17.74 39.00
N THR A 105 11.41 18.44 39.32
CA THR A 105 10.70 19.54 38.57
C THR A 105 11.02 20.90 39.26
N PRO A 106 10.42 22.10 38.98
CA PRO A 106 9.40 22.57 37.99
C PRO A 106 10.07 23.43 36.87
N GLN A 107 9.53 24.41 36.12
CA GLN A 107 8.25 25.18 35.94
C GLN A 107 7.84 25.15 34.44
N GLU A 108 6.71 25.62 33.90
CA GLU A 108 5.69 26.67 34.14
C GLU A 108 5.99 28.10 33.62
N GLU A 109 5.45 28.46 32.44
CA GLU A 109 4.69 29.71 32.19
C GLU A 109 3.94 29.74 30.82
N LYS A 110 2.76 30.40 30.84
CA LYS A 110 1.99 31.10 29.77
C LYS A 110 1.60 30.46 28.41
N MET A 111 0.30 30.56 28.13
CA MET A 111 -0.35 30.54 26.80
C MET A 111 -0.34 31.94 26.13
N PRO A 112 -0.70 32.05 24.83
CA PRO A 112 -2.03 32.62 24.52
C PRO A 112 -2.84 31.81 23.46
N LYS A 113 -3.90 32.40 22.88
CA LYS A 113 -5.12 31.70 22.44
C LYS A 113 -5.79 32.29 21.19
N SER A 114 -6.09 31.45 20.19
CA SER A 114 -7.13 31.60 19.12
C SER A 114 -7.33 30.21 18.47
N GLN A 115 -8.54 29.72 18.12
CA GLN A 115 -9.54 30.20 17.14
C GLN A 115 -8.98 30.26 15.70
N SER A 116 -9.67 29.82 14.63
CA SER A 116 -11.08 29.41 14.46
C SER A 116 -11.20 28.13 13.58
N ALA A 117 -12.39 27.84 13.02
CA ALA A 117 -12.70 26.54 12.39
C ALA A 117 -13.23 26.66 10.94
N THR A 118 -12.99 25.61 10.13
CA THR A 118 -13.83 25.10 9.00
C THR A 118 -14.20 26.03 7.82
N PRO A 119 -14.24 25.56 6.55
CA PRO A 119 -14.89 24.29 6.19
C PRO A 119 -14.17 23.40 5.16
N PHE A 120 -14.77 22.22 4.96
CA PHE A 120 -14.39 21.25 3.93
C PHE A 120 -14.48 21.85 2.52
N ALA A 121 -13.43 21.69 1.72
CA ALA A 121 -13.53 21.80 0.27
C ALA A 121 -14.28 20.56 -0.27
N THR A 122 -15.36 20.79 -1.01
CA THR A 122 -16.20 19.74 -1.61
C THR A 122 -15.37 18.80 -2.48
N PRO A 123 -15.55 17.46 -2.40
CA PRO A 123 -14.90 16.54 -3.34
C PRO A 123 -15.36 16.86 -4.77
N GLN A 124 -14.44 17.37 -5.58
CA GLN A 124 -14.74 17.77 -6.95
C GLN A 124 -15.26 16.56 -7.73
N LYS A 125 -16.42 16.71 -8.37
CA LYS A 125 -17.00 15.67 -9.24
C LYS A 125 -16.10 15.47 -10.45
N ILE A 126 -15.16 14.51 -10.35
CA ILE A 126 -14.36 14.03 -11.48
C ILE A 126 -15.34 13.58 -12.57
N LYS A 127 -15.47 14.38 -13.63
CA LYS A 127 -16.34 14.10 -14.78
C LYS A 127 -15.77 12.86 -15.48
N LYS A 128 -16.28 11.67 -15.15
CA LYS A 128 -15.92 10.41 -15.80
C LYS A 128 -16.16 10.56 -17.30
N GLN A 129 -15.07 10.67 -18.07
CA GLN A 129 -15.18 10.87 -19.51
C GLN A 129 -15.80 9.61 -20.12
N GLN A 130 -16.96 9.79 -20.75
CA GLN A 130 -17.65 8.71 -21.45
C GLN A 130 -17.17 8.69 -22.90
N GLN A 131 -16.71 7.52 -23.36
CA GLN A 131 -16.24 7.31 -24.72
C GLN A 131 -17.04 6.20 -25.38
N ARG A 132 -17.08 6.18 -26.71
CA ARG A 132 -17.81 5.17 -27.47
C ARG A 132 -17.16 3.79 -27.34
N CYS A 133 -17.96 2.74 -27.18
CA CYS A 133 -17.49 1.37 -27.27
C CYS A 133 -16.88 1.06 -28.65
N ARG A 134 -15.63 0.58 -28.67
CA ARG A 134 -14.86 0.32 -29.91
C ARG A 134 -15.57 -0.67 -30.85
N ASN A 135 -16.16 -1.73 -30.28
CA ASN A 135 -16.82 -2.80 -31.02
C ASN A 135 -18.30 -2.48 -31.35
N CYS A 136 -18.84 -1.31 -30.97
CA CYS A 136 -20.21 -0.92 -31.31
C CYS A 136 -20.34 -0.39 -32.76
N PRO A 137 -21.21 -0.98 -33.60
CA PRO A 137 -21.52 -0.42 -34.91
C PRO A 137 -22.22 0.94 -34.76
N TRP A 138 -22.06 1.82 -35.75
CA TRP A 138 -22.55 3.21 -35.68
C TRP A 138 -24.06 3.34 -35.41
N LYS A 139 -24.88 2.35 -35.82
CA LYS A 139 -26.32 2.30 -35.54
C LYS A 139 -26.68 1.93 -34.09
N LYS A 140 -25.70 1.56 -33.25
CA LYS A 140 -25.86 1.19 -31.83
C LYS A 140 -24.75 1.85 -30.98
N ASP A 141 -24.50 3.14 -31.20
CA ASP A 141 -23.47 3.91 -30.49
C ASP A 141 -23.75 3.95 -28.98
N ARG A 142 -23.00 3.15 -28.21
CA ARG A 142 -23.05 3.16 -26.75
C ARG A 142 -21.82 3.85 -26.18
N LYS A 143 -22.07 4.97 -25.48
CA LYS A 143 -21.09 5.67 -24.65
C LYS A 143 -20.94 4.93 -23.32
N VAL A 144 -19.70 4.70 -22.90
CA VAL A 144 -19.33 3.86 -21.76
C VAL A 144 -18.17 4.49 -20.99
N THR A 145 -18.00 4.09 -19.73
CA THR A 145 -16.82 4.45 -18.90
C THR A 145 -15.90 3.25 -18.62
N THR A 146 -16.33 2.05 -19.01
CA THR A 146 -15.63 0.79 -18.77
C THR A 146 -14.60 0.55 -19.85
N THR A 147 -13.39 0.13 -19.45
CA THR A 147 -12.27 -0.16 -20.34
C THR A 147 -11.81 -1.61 -20.21
N CYS A 148 -11.26 -2.15 -21.30
CA CYS A 148 -10.62 -3.46 -21.32
C CYS A 148 -9.33 -3.45 -20.49
N ILE A 149 -9.20 -4.39 -19.55
CA ILE A 149 -8.02 -4.51 -18.67
C ILE A 149 -6.73 -4.78 -19.47
N LYS A 150 -6.81 -5.53 -20.59
CA LYS A 150 -5.63 -5.87 -21.41
C LYS A 150 -5.17 -4.77 -22.38
N CYS A 151 -6.08 -3.94 -22.91
CA CYS A 151 -5.75 -3.00 -24.00
C CYS A 151 -6.26 -1.55 -23.82
N GLY A 152 -6.89 -1.24 -22.68
CA GLY A 152 -7.38 0.11 -22.35
C GLY A 152 -8.55 0.63 -23.18
N GLN A 153 -8.96 -0.06 -24.26
CA GLN A 153 -10.06 0.35 -25.13
C GLN A 153 -11.39 0.39 -24.39
N PHE A 154 -12.30 1.29 -24.77
CA PHE A 154 -13.62 1.41 -24.19
C PHE A 154 -14.58 0.33 -24.71
N VAL A 155 -15.28 -0.35 -23.80
CA VAL A 155 -16.12 -1.53 -24.10
C VAL A 155 -17.46 -1.45 -23.36
N CYS A 156 -18.55 -1.87 -24.00
CA CYS A 156 -19.85 -2.00 -23.34
C CYS A 156 -20.04 -3.40 -22.73
N SER A 157 -21.04 -3.52 -21.86
CA SER A 157 -21.50 -4.79 -21.26
C SER A 157 -21.53 -5.95 -22.26
N ASP A 158 -22.19 -5.72 -23.40
CA ASP A 158 -22.51 -6.71 -24.42
C ASP A 158 -21.26 -7.13 -25.23
N HIS A 159 -20.25 -6.25 -25.32
CA HIS A 159 -18.97 -6.52 -25.98
C HIS A 159 -17.87 -6.92 -24.98
N ARG A 160 -18.28 -7.42 -23.80
CA ARG A 160 -17.50 -7.98 -22.68
C ARG A 160 -16.99 -6.90 -21.70
N HIS A 161 -17.52 -6.94 -20.46
CA HIS A 161 -17.40 -5.91 -19.41
C HIS A 161 -15.98 -5.69 -18.83
N PHE A 162 -15.03 -6.61 -19.02
CA PHE A 162 -13.69 -6.52 -18.40
C PHE A 162 -12.53 -6.73 -19.37
N VAL A 163 -12.71 -7.54 -20.42
CA VAL A 163 -11.72 -7.78 -21.47
C VAL A 163 -12.47 -7.86 -22.80
N CYS A 164 -12.12 -7.04 -23.79
CA CYS A 164 -12.79 -7.04 -25.11
C CYS A 164 -12.62 -8.37 -25.85
N SER A 165 -13.45 -8.62 -26.86
CA SER A 165 -13.41 -9.83 -27.67
C SER A 165 -12.02 -10.14 -28.20
N ASP A 166 -11.44 -9.20 -28.95
CA ASP A 166 -10.11 -9.25 -29.55
C ASP A 166 -9.00 -9.64 -28.54
N CYS A 167 -9.12 -9.24 -27.27
CA CYS A 167 -8.17 -9.54 -26.20
C CYS A 167 -8.41 -10.87 -25.46
N ILE A 168 -9.55 -11.53 -25.67
CA ILE A 168 -9.80 -12.91 -25.23
C ILE A 168 -9.45 -13.89 -26.34
N ASP A 169 -9.87 -13.57 -27.56
CA ASP A 169 -9.71 -14.43 -28.73
C ASP A 169 -8.19 -14.60 -29.03
N ALA A 170 -7.38 -13.55 -28.82
CA ALA A 170 -5.91 -13.63 -28.85
C ALA A 170 -5.27 -14.52 -27.76
N SER A 171 -5.90 -14.73 -26.60
CA SER A 171 -5.38 -15.66 -25.57
C SER A 171 -5.69 -17.13 -25.85
N ASN A 172 -6.69 -17.41 -26.69
CA ASN A 172 -7.00 -18.79 -27.07
C ASN A 172 -6.00 -19.36 -28.10
N VAL A 173 -5.34 -18.49 -28.87
CA VAL A 173 -4.35 -18.89 -29.89
C VAL A 173 -3.02 -19.34 -29.27
N THR A 174 -2.70 -18.91 -28.04
CA THR A 174 -1.45 -19.25 -27.34
C THR A 174 -1.55 -20.52 -26.47
N SER A 175 -2.43 -21.45 -26.82
CA SER A 175 -2.73 -22.68 -26.04
C SER A 175 -2.70 -23.96 -26.89
N ASN A 176 -1.94 -23.96 -27.98
CA ASN A 176 -1.75 -25.06 -28.93
C ASN A 176 -0.31 -25.02 -29.46
#